data_AF-A0AA46NQZ8-F1
#
_entry.id   AF-A0AA46NQZ8-F1
#
_cell.length_a   1.000
_cell.length_b   1.000
_cell.length_c   1.000
_cell.angle_alpha   90.00
_cell.angle_beta   90.00
_cell.angle_gamma   90.00
#
_symmetry.space_group_name_H-M   'P 1'
#
loop_
_entity.id
_entity.type
_entity.pdbx_description
1 polymer ?
#
loop_
_entity_poly.entity_id
_entity_poly.type
_entity_poly.pdbx_seq_one_letter_code
_entity_poly.pdbx_strand_id
1 'polypeptide(L)'
;MTSLSIQDHESLLQVVYMTMGLSFIASFFIYVLLRNTVLSIIKRINFPHRVKTEQGYIYRSLNGTYVTKLRADEIFIQRKMKKRQFWIKRHEYILKRLNSD
;
A
#
# COMPACT_ATOMS: atom_id res chain seq x y z
N MET A 1 -24.50 -46.53 15.38
CA MET A 1 -23.14 -45.97 15.47
C MET A 1 -22.52 -46.03 14.09
N THR A 2 -22.39 -44.89 13.41
CA THR A 2 -21.69 -44.82 12.12
C THR A 2 -20.19 -44.91 12.39
N SER A 3 -19.58 -46.03 12.06
CA SER A 3 -18.12 -46.19 12.12
C SER A 3 -17.49 -45.36 11.01
N LEU A 4 -16.61 -44.43 11.37
CA LEU A 4 -15.79 -43.73 10.38
C LEU A 4 -14.97 -44.74 9.58
N SER A 5 -14.98 -44.60 8.25
CA SER A 5 -14.09 -45.34 7.37
C SER A 5 -12.66 -44.80 7.51
N ILE A 6 -11.67 -45.64 7.22
CA ILE A 6 -10.25 -45.23 7.14
C ILE A 6 -10.09 -44.08 6.13
N GLN A 7 -10.88 -44.08 5.06
CA GLN A 7 -10.87 -43.04 4.03
C GLN A 7 -11.41 -41.69 4.54
N ASP A 8 -12.36 -41.72 5.47
CA ASP A 8 -12.86 -40.49 6.13
C ASP A 8 -11.79 -39.89 7.05
N HIS A 9 -10.96 -40.74 7.66
CA HIS A 9 -9.85 -40.28 8.49
C HIS A 9 -8.75 -39.60 7.66
N GLU A 10 -8.39 -40.17 6.51
CA GLU A 10 -7.39 -39.58 5.60
C GLU A 10 -7.85 -38.24 5.01
N SER A 11 -9.13 -38.14 4.61
CA SER A 11 -9.68 -36.89 4.09
C SER A 11 -9.74 -35.80 5.17
N LEU A 12 -10.09 -36.14 6.41
CA LEU A 12 -10.01 -35.21 7.55
C LEU A 12 -8.58 -34.72 7.78
N LEU A 13 -7.59 -35.62 7.77
CA LEU A 13 -6.18 -35.24 7.91
C LEU A 13 -5.74 -34.30 6.78
N GLN A 14 -6.14 -34.57 5.54
CA GLN A 14 -5.81 -33.70 4.40
C GLN A 14 -6.41 -32.30 4.56
N VAL A 15 -7.65 -32.18 5.02
CA VAL A 15 -8.28 -30.88 5.32
C VAL A 15 -7.54 -30.15 6.44
N VAL A 16 -7.13 -30.85 7.49
CA VAL A 16 -6.34 -30.26 8.58
C VAL A 16 -4.99 -29.73 8.05
N TYR A 17 -4.25 -30.50 7.25
CA TYR A 17 -2.99 -30.04 6.69
C TYR A 17 -3.16 -28.85 5.73
N MET A 18 -4.21 -28.86 4.90
CA MET A 18 -4.54 -27.76 3.99
C MET A 18 -4.88 -26.48 4.76
N THR A 19 -5.69 -26.58 5.82
CA THR A 19 -6.06 -25.44 6.66
C THR A 19 -4.86 -24.89 7.42
N MET A 20 -3.98 -25.75 7.95
CA MET A 20 -2.73 -25.33 8.57
C MET A 20 -1.84 -24.57 7.57
N GLY A 21 -1.63 -25.11 6.36
CA GLY A 21 -0.85 -24.45 5.32
C GLY A 21 -1.40 -23.09 4.92
N LEU A 22 -2.72 -23.00 4.69
CA LEU A 22 -3.39 -21.74 4.37
C LEU A 22 -3.30 -20.72 5.51
N SER A 23 -3.49 -21.17 6.76
CA SER A 23 -3.41 -20.29 7.92
C SER A 23 -2.00 -19.72 8.11
N PHE A 24 -0.96 -20.52 7.84
CA PHE A 24 0.43 -20.06 7.87
C PHE A 24 0.68 -18.98 6.82
N ILE A 25 0.27 -19.21 5.58
CA ILE A 25 0.40 -18.22 4.49
C ILE A 25 -0.37 -16.93 4.83
N ALA A 26 -1.61 -17.06 5.31
CA ALA A 26 -2.42 -15.92 5.71
C ALA A 26 -1.76 -15.12 6.83
N SER A 27 -1.18 -15.79 7.83
CA SER A 27 -0.50 -15.14 8.95
C SER A 27 0.69 -14.28 8.49
N PHE A 28 1.45 -14.74 7.49
CA PHE A 28 2.54 -13.97 6.90
C PHE A 28 2.03 -12.69 6.23
N PHE A 29 0.97 -12.78 5.41
CA PHE A 29 0.37 -11.60 4.78
C PHE A 29 -0.18 -10.60 5.81
N ILE A 30 -0.88 -11.10 6.83
CA ILE A 30 -1.39 -10.28 7.94
C ILE A 30 -0.22 -9.56 8.64
N TYR A 31 0.87 -10.27 8.93
CA TYR A 31 2.06 -9.68 9.53
C TYR A 31 2.67 -8.58 8.66
N VAL A 32 2.84 -8.81 7.35
CA VAL A 32 3.39 -7.82 6.42
C VAL A 32 2.49 -6.57 6.37
N LEU A 33 1.17 -6.74 6.30
CA LEU A 33 0.21 -5.64 6.29
C LEU A 33 0.27 -4.84 7.60
N LEU A 34 0.25 -5.52 8.75
CA LEU A 34 0.36 -4.88 10.06
C LEU A 34 1.67 -4.11 10.21
N ARG A 35 2.81 -4.74 9.90
CA ARG A 35 4.14 -4.12 9.98
C ARG A 35 4.21 -2.85 9.13
N ASN A 36 3.75 -2.91 7.89
CA ASN A 36 3.78 -1.76 6.98
C ASN A 36 2.86 -0.63 7.47
N THR A 37 1.72 -0.97 8.06
CA THR A 37 0.77 0.00 8.62
C THR A 37 1.37 0.70 9.83
N VAL A 38 1.94 -0.06 10.76
CA VAL A 38 2.61 0.47 11.97
C VAL A 38 3.78 1.38 11.60
N LEU A 39 4.65 0.96 10.67
CA LEU A 39 5.76 1.80 10.20
C LEU A 39 5.27 3.09 9.53
N SER A 40 4.15 3.04 8.80
CA SER A 40 3.55 4.23 8.19
C SER A 40 3.05 5.21 9.24
N ILE A 41 2.38 4.72 10.30
CA ILE A 41 1.89 5.52 11.41
C ILE A 41 3.05 6.17 12.17
N ILE A 42 4.07 5.38 12.54
CA ILE A 42 5.25 5.89 13.26
C ILE A 42 5.94 7.00 12.47
N LYS A 43 6.09 6.83 11.15
CA LYS A 43 6.68 7.87 10.26
C LYS A 43 5.83 9.13 10.12
N ARG A 44 4.53 9.08 10.45
CA ARG A 44 3.67 10.27 10.49
C ARG A 44 3.76 10.97 11.84
N ILE A 45 3.82 10.22 12.93
CA ILE A 45 3.85 10.77 14.30
C ILE A 45 5.21 11.39 14.62
N ASN A 46 6.32 10.70 14.34
CA ASN A 46 7.66 11.14 14.76
C ASN A 46 8.21 12.33 13.97
N PHE A 47 7.54 12.77 12.90
CA PHE A 47 8.05 13.83 12.02
C PHE A 47 7.04 14.97 11.93
N PRO A 48 7.29 16.10 12.62
CA PRO A 48 6.36 17.22 12.66
C PRO A 48 6.08 17.78 11.27
N HIS A 49 4.87 18.30 11.07
CA HIS A 49 4.50 18.90 9.78
C HIS A 49 5.26 20.22 9.50
N ARG A 50 5.56 20.98 10.56
CA ARG A 50 6.32 22.23 10.49
C ARG A 50 7.38 22.28 11.58
N VAL A 51 8.53 22.85 11.28
CA VAL A 51 9.63 23.09 12.23
C VAL A 51 9.96 24.58 12.19
N LYS A 52 10.12 25.20 13.36
CA LYS A 52 10.54 26.60 13.48
C LYS A 52 12.06 26.68 13.37
N THR A 53 12.56 27.56 12.51
CA THR A 53 13.98 27.89 12.35
C THR A 53 14.19 29.36 12.71
N GLU A 54 15.45 29.79 12.78
CA GLU A 54 15.81 31.20 13.04
C GLU A 54 15.21 32.16 11.99
N GLN A 55 15.02 31.66 10.77
CA GLN A 55 14.53 32.43 9.62
C GLN A 55 13.01 32.28 9.39
N GLY A 56 12.29 31.51 10.21
CA GLY A 56 10.84 31.31 10.08
C GLY A 56 10.39 29.87 10.28
N TYR A 57 9.57 29.35 9.35
CA TYR A 57 9.06 27.98 9.39
C TYR A 57 9.40 27.21 8.11
N ILE A 58 9.86 25.98 8.28
CA ILE A 58 9.99 24.98 7.21
C ILE A 58 8.87 23.95 7.33
N TYR A 59 8.40 23.48 6.18
CA TYR A 59 7.26 22.58 6.05
C TYR A 59 7.70 21.26 5.45
N ARG A 60 7.14 20.17 5.96
CA ARG A 60 7.42 18.83 5.46
C ARG A 60 6.74 18.64 4.10
N SER A 61 7.53 18.44 3.06
CA SER A 61 7.02 18.08 1.74
C SER A 61 6.46 16.65 1.72
N LEU A 62 5.67 16.32 0.70
CA LEU A 62 5.20 14.94 0.46
C LEU A 62 6.33 13.92 0.28
N ASN A 63 7.54 14.38 -0.02
CA ASN A 63 8.72 13.52 -0.19
C ASN A 63 9.47 13.30 1.13
N GLY A 64 9.01 13.91 2.22
CA GLY A 64 9.59 13.79 3.56
C GLY A 64 10.70 14.80 3.87
N THR A 65 11.15 15.60 2.90
CA THR A 65 12.12 16.68 3.10
C THR A 65 11.45 17.95 3.62
N TYR A 66 12.10 18.65 4.55
CA TYR A 66 11.65 19.97 4.98
C TYR A 66 12.10 21.04 4.00
N VAL A 67 11.15 21.85 3.53
CA VAL A 67 11.35 22.89 2.53
C VAL A 67 10.51 24.12 2.88
N THR A 68 10.70 25.22 2.15
CA THR A 68 9.81 26.39 2.28
C THR A 68 8.38 26.03 1.87
N LYS A 69 7.38 26.78 2.38
CA LYS A 69 5.96 26.52 2.07
C LYS A 69 5.69 26.48 0.57
N LEU A 70 6.20 27.47 -0.17
CA LEU A 70 6.07 27.57 -1.63
C LEU A 70 6.57 26.29 -2.32
N ARG A 71 7.74 25.80 -1.91
CA ARG A 71 8.33 24.59 -2.49
C ARG A 71 7.53 23.33 -2.15
N ALA A 72 6.97 23.24 -0.94
CA ALA A 72 6.10 22.13 -0.57
C ALA A 72 4.82 22.09 -1.44
N ASP A 73 4.21 23.25 -1.69
CA ASP A 73 3.02 23.39 -2.53
C ASP A 73 3.32 23.07 -4.00
N GLU A 74 4.47 23.51 -4.53
CA GLU A 74 4.93 23.12 -5.88
C GLU A 74 5.08 21.60 -6.02
N ILE A 75 5.72 20.93 -5.06
CA ILE A 75 5.90 19.46 -5.07
C ILE A 75 4.54 18.77 -5.08
N PHE A 76 3.58 19.29 -4.30
CA PHE A 76 2.21 18.78 -4.27
C PHE A 76 1.51 18.91 -5.63
N ILE A 77 1.58 20.11 -6.24
CA ILE A 77 0.97 20.39 -7.55
C ILE A 77 1.60 19.51 -8.64
N GLN A 78 2.94 19.42 -8.68
CA GLN A 78 3.65 18.58 -9.66
C GLN A 78 3.21 17.12 -9.58
N ARG A 79 3.05 16.57 -8.38
CA ARG A 79 2.57 15.19 -8.21
C ARG A 79 1.15 15.02 -8.72
N LYS A 80 0.26 15.98 -8.45
CA LYS A 80 -1.14 15.97 -8.94
C LYS A 80 -1.18 16.02 -10.47
N MET A 81 -0.35 16.87 -11.08
CA MET A 81 -0.26 16.98 -12.54
C MET A 81 0.31 15.72 -13.20
N LYS A 82 1.37 15.13 -12.64
CA LYS A 82 1.91 13.85 -13.14
C LYS A 82 0.86 12.74 -13.14
N LYS A 83 0.05 12.64 -12.08
CA LYS A 83 -1.03 11.65 -12.02
C LYS A 83 -2.08 11.89 -13.09
N ARG A 84 -2.48 13.15 -13.32
CA ARG A 84 -3.42 13.50 -14.39
C ARG A 84 -2.87 13.17 -15.78
N GLN A 85 -1.63 13.54 -16.07
CA GLN A 85 -0.96 13.24 -17.33
C GLN A 85 -0.88 11.73 -17.59
N PHE A 86 -0.58 10.93 -16.57
CA PHE A 86 -0.59 9.47 -16.68
C PHE A 86 -1.95 8.94 -17.13
N TRP A 87 -3.04 9.40 -16.51
CA TRP A 87 -4.39 8.97 -16.90
C TRP A 87 -4.76 9.43 -18.30
N ILE A 88 -4.45 10.66 -18.67
CA ILE A 88 -4.69 11.17 -20.02
C ILE A 88 -3.99 10.26 -21.05
N LYS A 89 -2.69 10.02 -20.90
CA LYS A 89 -1.93 9.13 -21.79
C LYS A 89 -2.51 7.72 -21.88
N ARG A 90 -2.99 7.18 -20.76
CA ARG A 90 -3.64 5.86 -20.74
C ARG A 90 -4.93 5.86 -21.57
N HIS A 91 -5.77 6.90 -21.44
CA HIS A 91 -7.00 7.01 -22.22
C HIS A 91 -6.72 7.24 -23.70
N GLU A 92 -5.74 8.09 -24.03
CA GLU A 92 -5.25 8.29 -25.40
C GLU A 92 -4.80 6.97 -26.05
N TYR A 93 -4.07 6.13 -25.31
CA TYR A 93 -3.65 4.80 -25.77
C TYR A 93 -4.86 3.89 -26.06
N ILE A 94 -5.86 3.87 -25.17
CA ILE A 94 -7.07 3.06 -25.36
C ILE A 94 -7.84 3.53 -26.59
N LEU A 95 -8.05 4.83 -26.74
CA LEU A 95 -8.73 5.41 -27.92
C LEU A 95 -7.99 5.08 -29.21
N LYS A 96 -6.65 5.18 -29.21
CA LYS A 96 -5.84 4.82 -30.37
C LYS A 96 -6.02 3.35 -30.77
N ARG A 97 -6.09 2.44 -29.79
CA ARG A 97 -6.34 1.01 -30.04
C ARG A 97 -7.74 0.76 -30.60
N LEU A 98 -8.76 1.42 -30.07
CA LEU A 98 -10.14 1.28 -30.55
C LEU A 98 -10.34 1.80 -31.96
N ASN A 99 -9.61 2.86 -32.35
CA ASN A 99 -9.70 3.43 -33.70
C ASN A 99 -8.78 2.72 -34.72
N SER A 100 -7.90 1.84 -34.27
CA SER A 100 -6.98 1.07 -35.14
C SER A 100 -7.49 -0.33 -35.48
N ASP A 101 -8.54 -0.78 -34.80
CA ASP A 101 -9.32 -1.98 -35.13
C ASP A 101 -10.52 -1.57 -36.02
#